data_AF-A0A2V1DCB5-F1
#
_entry.id   AF-A0A2V1DCB5-F1
#
_cell.length_a   1.000
_cell.length_b   1.000
_cell.length_c   1.000
_cell.angle_alpha   90.00
_cell.angle_beta   90.00
_cell.angle_gamma   90.00
#
_symmetry.space_group_name_H-M   'P 1'
#
loop_
_entity.id
_entity.type
_entity.pdbx_description
1 polymer ?
#
loop_
_entity_poly.entity_id
_entity_poly.type
_entity_poly.pdbx_seq_one_letter_code
_entity_poly.pdbx_strand_id
1 'polypeptide(L)'
;MAHQAHAIPWQTLADNLKFTPASARYLGITNLYPRSKPGQAKQLQHFARVFARVLCEYAAIERKKYAAEYTPPRDDEVIISDTSFRNIENVVKEYMKEVVERFPELENDLLPQRERTIKPWIAASRWNSCHPADSLLETDELLRTLVLRGEMDTLFRIASHPQVRLDILWLEGRKFAFDVGGYGLCELKESALLAYICLNVFYLKPELYDPTMRSRMLNAKSQRKNQTPLPPDTYDYRLTAAYQQTLVSCTGTGYPYAHYGAHKIPHREFFGVPYGTYTSQPHWYTLTPYTIPPSPFGKSTLRDLVDKNFPYKYIPSKADVRLVISLLRTRGLPTELALQILDLAAYVPRGRLRIREDPLHAENADELKKYLGYCWIILVRIDML
;
A
#
# COMPACT_ATOMS: atom_id res chain seq x y z
N MET A 1 2.31 19.35 -5.48
CA MET A 1 1.46 19.80 -4.37
C MET A 1 0.80 18.59 -3.73
N ALA A 2 0.39 18.67 -2.46
CA ALA A 2 -0.42 17.62 -1.84
C ALA A 2 -1.71 17.39 -2.66
N HIS A 3 -2.17 16.13 -2.74
CA HIS A 3 -3.36 15.76 -3.50
C HIS A 3 -4.63 16.33 -2.85
N GLN A 4 -5.58 16.84 -3.65
CA GLN A 4 -6.77 17.56 -3.17
C GLN A 4 -6.45 18.73 -2.20
N ALA A 5 -5.33 19.43 -2.37
CA ALA A 5 -4.93 20.52 -1.47
C ALA A 5 -5.90 21.71 -1.38
N HIS A 6 -6.80 21.87 -2.35
CA HIS A 6 -7.84 22.90 -2.32
C HIS A 6 -9.04 22.50 -1.43
N ALA A 7 -9.24 21.20 -1.18
CA ALA A 7 -10.38 20.66 -0.44
C ALA A 7 -9.99 20.11 0.95
N ILE A 8 -8.78 19.57 1.09
CA ILE A 8 -8.29 18.94 2.32
C ILE A 8 -7.28 19.87 3.02
N PRO A 9 -7.46 20.19 4.32
CA PRO A 9 -6.60 21.11 5.05
C PRO A 9 -5.30 20.45 5.52
N TRP A 10 -4.47 19.98 4.58
CA TRP A 10 -3.23 19.26 4.86
C TRP A 10 -2.25 20.05 5.74
N GLN A 11 -2.17 21.37 5.56
CA GLN A 11 -1.32 22.22 6.38
C GLN A 11 -1.73 22.16 7.85
N THR A 12 -3.03 22.08 8.16
CA THR A 12 -3.52 21.91 9.53
C THR A 12 -2.99 20.62 10.15
N LEU A 13 -2.99 19.51 9.41
CA LEU A 13 -2.42 18.26 9.90
C LEU A 13 -0.88 18.37 10.08
N ALA A 14 -0.17 18.85 9.06
CA ALA A 14 1.29 18.93 9.06
C ALA A 14 1.83 19.87 10.15
N ASP A 15 1.16 20.98 10.44
CA ASP A 15 1.53 21.96 11.48
C ASP A 15 1.30 21.46 12.91
N ASN A 16 0.50 20.41 13.08
CA ASN A 16 0.30 19.76 14.36
C ASN A 16 1.38 18.71 14.67
N LEU A 17 2.23 18.42 13.69
CA LEU A 17 3.29 17.41 13.76
C LEU A 17 4.68 18.06 13.69
N LYS A 18 5.58 17.62 14.56
CA LYS A 18 6.98 18.04 14.60
C LYS A 18 7.89 16.85 14.34
N PHE A 19 8.80 17.01 13.39
CA PHE A 19 9.90 16.06 13.21
C PHE A 19 10.87 16.13 14.40
N THR A 20 11.14 14.98 15.00
CA THR A 20 12.14 14.83 16.06
C THR A 20 13.03 13.64 15.71
N PRO A 21 14.32 13.87 15.41
CA PRO A 21 15.28 12.80 15.22
C PRO A 21 15.62 12.17 16.59
N ALA A 22 15.76 10.85 16.62
CA ALA A 22 16.18 10.05 17.77
C ALA A 22 15.62 10.54 19.12
N SER A 23 14.29 10.60 19.26
CA SER A 23 13.65 11.22 20.42
C SER A 23 13.96 10.45 21.72
N ALA A 24 14.68 11.09 22.65
CA ALA A 24 14.95 10.52 23.98
C ALA A 24 13.67 10.13 24.73
N ARG A 25 12.60 10.94 24.61
CA ARG A 25 11.28 10.64 25.21
C ARG A 25 10.63 9.38 24.64
N TYR A 26 10.97 9.04 23.40
CA TYR A 26 10.36 7.92 22.67
C TYR A 26 11.43 6.89 22.31
N LEU A 27 12.28 6.54 23.28
CA LEU A 27 13.25 5.43 23.17
C LEU A 27 14.18 5.52 21.96
N GLY A 28 14.57 6.73 21.56
CA GLY A 28 15.45 6.97 20.41
C GLY A 28 14.78 6.85 19.05
N ILE A 29 13.44 6.82 18.97
CA ILE A 29 12.71 6.73 17.71
C ILE A 29 12.75 8.08 16.99
N THR A 30 13.10 8.06 15.70
CA THR A 30 12.94 9.18 14.78
C THR A 30 11.52 9.17 14.21
N ASN A 31 10.74 10.24 14.41
CA ASN A 31 9.39 10.33 13.85
C ASN A 31 8.82 11.76 13.81
N LEU A 32 7.61 11.88 13.26
CA LEU A 32 6.72 13.01 13.45
C LEU A 32 5.89 12.82 14.73
N TYR A 33 6.02 13.76 15.68
CA TYR A 33 5.30 13.72 16.96
C TYR A 33 4.30 14.87 17.10
N PRO A 34 3.20 14.68 17.84
CA PRO A 34 2.31 15.77 18.21
C PRO A 34 3.07 16.90 18.91
N ARG A 35 2.77 18.16 18.56
CA ARG A 35 3.36 19.34 19.20
C ARG A 35 2.83 19.62 20.61
N SER A 36 1.70 19.03 20.98
CA SER A 36 0.92 19.32 22.19
C SER A 36 0.61 20.82 22.38
N LYS A 37 0.30 21.54 21.29
CA LYS A 37 -0.06 22.97 21.34
C LYS A 37 -1.53 23.18 21.75
N PRO A 38 -1.89 24.34 22.34
CA PRO A 38 -3.29 24.66 22.65
C PRO A 38 -4.19 24.51 21.41
N GLY A 39 -5.33 23.83 21.57
CA GLY A 39 -6.29 23.61 20.48
C GLY A 39 -5.90 22.53 19.45
N GLN A 40 -4.75 21.85 19.59
CA GLN A 40 -4.31 20.81 18.66
C GLN A 40 -5.36 19.72 18.44
N ALA A 41 -5.99 19.23 19.50
CA ALA A 41 -7.02 18.19 19.37
C ALA A 41 -8.20 18.65 18.48
N LYS A 42 -8.67 19.89 18.65
CA LYS A 42 -9.73 20.48 17.81
C LYS A 42 -9.31 20.61 16.35
N GLN A 43 -8.04 20.96 16.10
CA GLN A 43 -7.48 21.07 14.74
C GLN A 43 -7.38 19.70 14.05
N LEU A 44 -6.91 18.67 14.76
CA LEU A 44 -6.86 17.30 14.24
C LEU A 44 -8.25 16.74 13.96
N GLN A 45 -9.21 16.98 14.87
CA GLN A 45 -10.60 16.60 14.66
C GLN A 45 -11.25 17.36 13.49
N HIS A 46 -10.90 18.63 13.30
CA HIS A 46 -11.34 19.39 12.13
C HIS A 46 -10.79 18.78 10.83
N PHE A 47 -9.49 18.46 10.77
CA PHE A 47 -8.90 17.77 9.62
C PHE A 47 -9.65 16.46 9.31
N ALA A 48 -9.84 15.59 10.31
CA ALA A 48 -10.50 14.30 10.12
C ALA A 48 -11.95 14.46 9.60
N ARG A 49 -12.71 15.43 10.14
CA ARG A 49 -14.08 15.72 9.67
C ARG A 49 -14.11 16.23 8.24
N VAL A 50 -13.21 17.16 7.88
CA VAL A 50 -13.15 17.67 6.51
C VAL A 50 -12.69 16.59 5.54
N PHE A 51 -11.71 15.78 5.90
CA PHE A 51 -11.26 14.64 5.11
C PHE A 51 -12.40 13.67 4.81
N ALA A 52 -13.12 13.23 5.85
CA ALA A 52 -14.26 12.32 5.71
C ALA A 52 -15.37 12.93 4.84
N ARG A 53 -15.73 14.20 5.07
CA ARG A 53 -16.73 14.90 4.27
C ARG A 53 -16.35 14.93 2.79
N VAL A 54 -15.11 15.33 2.47
CA VAL A 54 -14.64 15.40 1.08
C VAL A 54 -14.63 14.02 0.44
N LEU A 55 -14.24 12.97 1.18
CA LEU A 55 -14.30 11.60 0.68
C LEU A 55 -15.75 11.21 0.32
N CYS A 56 -16.71 11.45 1.21
CA CYS A 56 -18.13 11.15 0.97
C CYS A 56 -18.72 11.96 -0.19
N GLU A 57 -18.34 13.23 -0.35
CA GLU A 57 -18.75 14.06 -1.50
C GLU A 57 -18.25 13.45 -2.81
N TYR A 58 -16.99 13.02 -2.87
CA TYR A 58 -16.43 12.38 -4.07
C TYR A 58 -17.06 11.01 -4.33
N ALA A 59 -17.29 10.20 -3.30
CA ALA A 59 -18.00 8.93 -3.43
C ALA A 59 -19.42 9.11 -3.94
N ALA A 60 -20.16 10.09 -3.42
CA ALA A 60 -21.51 10.39 -3.90
C ALA A 60 -21.52 10.89 -5.36
N ILE A 61 -20.52 11.69 -5.77
CA ILE A 61 -20.37 12.12 -7.16
C ILE A 61 -20.03 10.92 -8.06
N GLU A 62 -19.10 10.08 -7.64
CA GLU A 62 -18.68 8.90 -8.41
C GLU A 62 -19.81 7.89 -8.53
N ARG A 63 -20.59 7.66 -7.46
CA ARG A 63 -21.71 6.72 -7.41
C ARG A 63 -22.81 7.05 -8.43
N LYS A 64 -22.98 8.33 -8.78
CA LYS A 64 -23.95 8.81 -9.80
C LYS A 64 -23.62 8.35 -11.22
N LYS A 65 -22.39 7.89 -11.49
CA LYS A 65 -22.01 7.32 -12.79
C LYS A 65 -22.59 5.92 -13.01
N TYR A 66 -23.05 5.28 -11.95
CA TYR A 66 -23.53 3.90 -11.92
C TYR A 66 -25.05 3.87 -11.73
N ALA A 67 -25.70 2.74 -12.06
CA ALA A 67 -27.14 2.59 -11.93
C ALA A 67 -27.59 2.79 -10.48
N ALA A 68 -28.74 3.44 -10.24
CA ALA A 68 -29.26 3.65 -8.89
C ALA A 68 -29.63 2.30 -8.22
N GLU A 69 -30.17 1.38 -9.01
CA GLU A 69 -30.62 0.06 -8.58
C GLU A 69 -30.02 -1.01 -9.49
N TYR A 70 -29.75 -2.18 -8.92
CA TYR A 70 -29.24 -3.35 -9.63
C TYR A 70 -30.16 -4.54 -9.40
N THR A 71 -30.36 -5.34 -10.44
CA THR A 71 -31.08 -6.60 -10.31
C THR A 71 -30.17 -7.67 -9.72
N PRO A 72 -30.59 -8.36 -8.64
CA PRO A 72 -29.85 -9.47 -8.08
C PRO A 72 -29.51 -10.53 -9.12
N PRO A 73 -28.27 -11.05 -9.13
CA PRO A 73 -27.89 -12.13 -10.03
C PRO A 73 -28.59 -13.43 -9.66
N ARG A 74 -28.80 -14.31 -10.65
CA ARG A 74 -29.32 -15.67 -10.42
C ARG A 74 -28.20 -16.59 -9.91
N ASP A 75 -28.57 -17.69 -9.28
CA ASP A 75 -27.63 -18.64 -8.65
C ASP A 75 -26.57 -19.22 -9.59
N ASP A 76 -26.94 -19.45 -10.85
CA ASP A 76 -26.10 -20.04 -11.90
C ASP A 76 -25.56 -19.00 -12.89
N GLU A 77 -25.89 -17.73 -12.69
CA GLU A 77 -25.46 -16.65 -13.55
C GLU A 77 -23.97 -16.32 -13.32
N VAL A 78 -23.24 -16.15 -14.43
CA VAL A 78 -21.88 -15.63 -14.41
C VAL A 78 -21.92 -14.12 -14.17
N ILE A 79 -21.54 -13.69 -12.98
CA ILE A 79 -21.53 -12.28 -12.55
C ILE A 79 -20.21 -11.57 -12.88
N ILE A 80 -19.11 -12.31 -12.97
CA ILE A 80 -17.82 -11.80 -13.45
C ILE A 80 -17.69 -12.22 -14.91
N SER A 81 -18.05 -11.31 -15.81
CA SER A 81 -17.96 -11.52 -17.25
C SER A 81 -16.52 -11.78 -17.70
N ASP A 82 -16.32 -12.36 -18.89
CA ASP A 82 -14.98 -12.54 -19.46
C ASP A 82 -14.24 -11.21 -19.68
N THR A 83 -14.97 -10.12 -19.90
CA THR A 83 -14.40 -8.78 -19.98
C THR A 83 -13.87 -8.33 -18.62
N SER A 84 -14.67 -8.46 -17.56
CA SER A 84 -14.25 -8.15 -16.19
C SER A 84 -13.09 -9.05 -15.75
N PHE A 85 -13.14 -10.34 -16.09
CA PHE A 85 -12.06 -11.28 -15.80
C PHE A 85 -10.74 -10.86 -16.46
N ARG A 86 -10.76 -10.52 -17.75
CA ARG A 86 -9.56 -10.00 -18.46
C ARG A 86 -8.99 -8.75 -17.81
N ASN A 87 -9.82 -7.90 -17.20
CA ASN A 87 -9.37 -6.70 -16.49
C ASN A 87 -8.66 -7.00 -15.16
N ILE A 88 -8.95 -8.14 -14.53
CA ILE A 88 -8.40 -8.55 -13.23
C ILE A 88 -7.36 -9.68 -13.34
N GLU A 89 -7.29 -10.37 -14.48
CA GLU A 89 -6.54 -11.61 -14.68
C GLU A 89 -5.07 -11.51 -14.25
N ASN A 90 -4.39 -10.41 -14.60
CA ASN A 90 -2.99 -10.21 -14.22
C ASN A 90 -2.78 -10.08 -12.71
N VAL A 91 -3.75 -9.49 -12.00
CA VAL A 91 -3.71 -9.41 -10.53
C VAL A 91 -3.92 -10.79 -9.94
N VAL A 92 -4.91 -11.54 -10.46
CA VAL A 92 -5.17 -12.93 -10.07
C VAL A 92 -3.94 -13.81 -10.27
N LYS A 93 -3.30 -13.76 -11.44
CA LYS A 93 -2.06 -14.46 -11.74
C LYS A 93 -0.95 -14.14 -10.75
N GLU A 94 -0.78 -12.87 -10.41
CA GLU A 94 0.31 -12.43 -9.53
C GLU A 94 0.14 -12.95 -8.10
N TYR A 95 -1.06 -12.84 -7.50
CA TYR A 95 -1.27 -13.35 -6.14
C TYR A 95 -1.41 -14.88 -6.08
N MET A 96 -1.93 -15.52 -7.13
CA MET A 96 -2.03 -16.99 -7.20
C MET A 96 -0.71 -17.68 -7.55
N LYS A 97 0.36 -16.95 -7.86
CA LYS A 97 1.61 -17.52 -8.39
C LYS A 97 2.18 -18.66 -7.55
N GLU A 98 2.30 -18.48 -6.23
CA GLU A 98 2.79 -19.54 -5.33
C GLU A 98 1.82 -20.73 -5.20
N VAL A 99 0.53 -20.51 -5.43
CA VAL A 99 -0.48 -21.58 -5.47
C VAL A 99 -0.29 -22.39 -6.75
N VAL A 100 -0.12 -21.73 -7.90
CA VAL A 100 0.13 -22.37 -9.19
C VAL A 100 1.46 -23.13 -9.20
N GLU A 101 2.51 -22.58 -8.58
CA GLU A 101 3.80 -23.29 -8.42
C GLU A 101 3.65 -24.60 -7.63
N ARG A 102 2.71 -24.65 -6.67
CA ARG A 102 2.39 -25.86 -5.90
C ARG A 102 1.41 -26.79 -6.60
N PHE A 103 0.50 -26.23 -7.39
CA PHE A 103 -0.61 -26.91 -8.09
C PHE A 103 -0.67 -26.46 -9.56
N PRO A 104 0.23 -26.97 -10.43
CA PRO A 104 0.34 -26.52 -11.82
C PRO A 104 -0.94 -26.71 -12.64
N GLU A 105 -1.81 -27.64 -12.25
CA GLU A 105 -3.11 -27.87 -12.89
C GLU A 105 -4.04 -26.65 -12.87
N LEU A 106 -3.82 -25.70 -11.95
CA LEU A 106 -4.60 -24.47 -11.83
C LEU A 106 -4.17 -23.37 -12.82
N GLU A 107 -3.02 -23.50 -13.49
CA GLU A 107 -2.47 -22.46 -14.37
C GLU A 107 -3.44 -22.06 -15.49
N ASN A 108 -4.19 -23.03 -16.01
CA ASN A 108 -5.13 -22.82 -17.12
C ASN A 108 -6.55 -22.43 -16.67
N ASP A 109 -6.87 -22.49 -15.37
CA ASP A 109 -8.21 -22.17 -14.84
C ASP A 109 -8.14 -21.51 -13.45
N LEU A 110 -7.47 -20.36 -13.37
CA LEU A 110 -7.23 -19.61 -12.13
C LEU A 110 -8.48 -19.06 -11.45
N LEU A 111 -9.57 -18.92 -12.22
CA LEU A 111 -10.88 -18.53 -11.69
C LEU A 111 -11.95 -19.28 -12.48
N PRO A 112 -12.25 -20.52 -12.10
CA PRO A 112 -13.25 -21.35 -12.76
C PRO A 112 -14.60 -20.66 -12.82
N GLN A 113 -15.40 -20.99 -13.83
CA GLN A 113 -16.71 -20.35 -14.04
C GLN A 113 -17.61 -20.41 -12.79
N ARG A 114 -17.53 -21.47 -11.99
CA ARG A 114 -18.27 -21.60 -10.72
C ARG A 114 -17.90 -20.50 -9.70
N GLU A 115 -16.64 -20.09 -9.66
CA GLU A 115 -16.14 -19.04 -8.76
C GLU A 115 -16.55 -17.63 -9.25
N ARG A 116 -17.02 -17.54 -10.49
CA ARG A 116 -17.57 -16.33 -11.12
C ARG A 116 -19.08 -16.20 -10.97
N THR A 117 -19.73 -17.03 -10.14
CA THR A 117 -21.18 -16.98 -9.84
C THR A 117 -21.44 -16.33 -8.48
N ILE A 118 -22.70 -16.20 -8.07
CA ILE A 118 -23.07 -15.63 -6.77
C ILE A 118 -22.84 -16.58 -5.58
N LYS A 119 -22.72 -17.89 -5.82
CA LYS A 119 -22.65 -18.93 -4.77
C LYS A 119 -21.47 -18.74 -3.79
N PRO A 120 -20.22 -18.48 -4.23
CA PRO A 120 -19.11 -18.22 -3.32
C PRO A 120 -19.35 -17.03 -2.39
N TRP A 121 -19.96 -15.95 -2.92
CA TRP A 121 -20.30 -14.74 -2.16
C TRP A 121 -21.33 -15.00 -1.08
N ILE A 122 -22.35 -15.81 -1.37
CA ILE A 122 -23.37 -16.23 -0.39
C ILE A 122 -22.71 -17.09 0.69
N ALA A 123 -21.83 -18.03 0.30
CA ALA A 123 -21.11 -18.87 1.24
C ALA A 123 -20.22 -18.03 2.18
N ALA A 124 -19.46 -17.08 1.62
CA ALA A 124 -18.62 -16.16 2.38
C ALA A 124 -19.42 -15.28 3.34
N SER A 125 -20.61 -14.84 2.91
CA SER A 125 -21.52 -14.02 3.74
C SER A 125 -22.11 -14.78 4.94
N ARG A 126 -22.26 -16.10 4.83
CA ARG A 126 -22.78 -16.98 5.90
C ARG A 126 -21.70 -17.48 6.83
N TRP A 127 -20.43 -17.31 6.46
CA TRP A 127 -19.32 -17.87 7.21
C TRP A 127 -19.17 -17.24 8.60
N ASN A 128 -19.06 -18.09 9.62
CA ASN A 128 -19.00 -17.68 11.02
C ASN A 128 -17.90 -18.38 11.84
N SER A 129 -17.04 -19.18 11.20
CA SER A 129 -15.95 -19.93 11.85
C SER A 129 -14.62 -19.17 11.82
N CYS A 130 -13.73 -19.48 12.76
CA CYS A 130 -12.40 -18.87 12.90
C CYS A 130 -11.33 -19.45 11.96
N HIS A 131 -11.68 -20.40 11.07
CA HIS A 131 -10.77 -20.98 10.08
C HIS A 131 -11.45 -21.09 8.70
N PRO A 132 -11.49 -20.02 7.90
CA PRO A 132 -12.15 -20.00 6.61
C PRO A 132 -11.55 -21.05 5.68
N ALA A 133 -12.41 -21.69 4.89
CA ALA A 133 -11.96 -22.52 3.78
C ALA A 133 -11.27 -21.65 2.72
N ASP A 134 -10.33 -22.22 1.96
CA ASP A 134 -9.54 -21.49 0.95
C ASP A 134 -10.42 -20.74 -0.06
N SER A 135 -11.54 -21.33 -0.49
CA SER A 135 -12.49 -20.70 -1.42
C SER A 135 -13.12 -19.39 -0.90
N LEU A 136 -13.20 -19.22 0.42
CA LEU A 136 -13.67 -17.97 1.04
C LEU A 136 -12.59 -16.89 1.02
N LEU A 137 -11.32 -17.30 1.14
CA LEU A 137 -10.17 -16.41 1.05
C LEU A 137 -9.98 -15.90 -0.38
N GLU A 138 -10.18 -16.77 -1.36
CA GLU A 138 -10.23 -16.42 -2.78
C GLU A 138 -11.34 -15.41 -3.08
N THR A 139 -12.54 -15.61 -2.51
CA THR A 139 -13.67 -14.66 -2.65
C THR A 139 -13.32 -13.28 -2.07
N ASP A 140 -12.62 -13.23 -0.94
CA ASP A 140 -12.16 -11.98 -0.32
C ASP A 140 -11.06 -11.27 -1.12
N GLU A 141 -10.09 -12.02 -1.68
CA GLU A 141 -9.12 -11.45 -2.63
C GLU A 141 -9.77 -10.94 -3.90
N LEU A 142 -10.79 -11.66 -4.40
CA LEU A 142 -11.54 -11.27 -5.58
C LEU A 142 -12.30 -9.97 -5.33
N LEU A 143 -12.94 -9.83 -4.15
CA LEU A 143 -13.56 -8.58 -3.71
C LEU A 143 -12.56 -7.40 -3.77
N ARG A 144 -11.40 -7.56 -3.13
CA ARG A 144 -10.33 -6.54 -3.16
C ARG A 144 -9.87 -6.24 -4.59
N THR A 145 -9.69 -7.27 -5.41
CA THR A 145 -9.27 -7.16 -6.81
C THR A 145 -10.28 -6.38 -7.64
N LEU A 146 -11.57 -6.66 -7.51
CA LEU A 146 -12.63 -5.93 -8.21
C LEU A 146 -12.65 -4.45 -7.81
N VAL A 147 -12.46 -4.13 -6.52
CA VAL A 147 -12.36 -2.72 -6.04
C VAL A 147 -11.12 -2.03 -6.60
N LEU A 148 -9.96 -2.69 -6.58
CA LEU A 148 -8.70 -2.19 -7.11
C LEU A 148 -8.81 -1.85 -8.61
N ARG A 149 -9.49 -2.71 -9.38
CA ARG A 149 -9.65 -2.55 -10.84
C ARG A 149 -10.85 -1.67 -11.22
N GLY A 150 -11.74 -1.37 -10.28
CA GLY A 150 -12.88 -0.48 -10.51
C GLY A 150 -14.06 -1.16 -11.20
N GLU A 151 -14.19 -2.48 -11.04
CA GLU A 151 -15.31 -3.28 -11.53
C GLU A 151 -16.55 -3.08 -10.63
N MET A 152 -16.96 -1.81 -10.48
CA MET A 152 -17.98 -1.41 -9.50
C MET A 152 -19.39 -1.88 -9.87
N ASP A 153 -19.74 -1.95 -11.16
CA ASP A 153 -21.02 -2.52 -11.61
C ASP A 153 -21.19 -3.96 -11.13
N THR A 154 -20.13 -4.78 -11.26
CA THR A 154 -20.13 -6.16 -10.75
C THR A 154 -20.32 -6.18 -9.24
N LEU A 155 -19.63 -5.31 -8.50
CA LEU A 155 -19.72 -5.23 -7.05
C LEU A 155 -21.10 -4.76 -6.57
N PHE A 156 -21.70 -3.75 -7.19
CA PHE A 156 -23.06 -3.30 -6.87
C PHE A 156 -24.08 -4.38 -7.18
N ARG A 157 -23.89 -5.12 -8.27
CA ARG A 157 -24.74 -6.26 -8.61
C ARG A 157 -24.64 -7.39 -7.59
N ILE A 158 -23.43 -7.75 -7.15
CA ILE A 158 -23.21 -8.70 -6.05
C ILE A 158 -23.91 -8.20 -4.77
N ALA A 159 -23.72 -6.92 -4.41
CA ALA A 159 -24.28 -6.31 -3.20
C ALA A 159 -25.81 -6.27 -3.22
N SER A 160 -26.45 -6.22 -4.40
CA SER A 160 -27.90 -6.24 -4.52
C SER A 160 -28.53 -7.58 -4.11
N HIS A 161 -27.76 -8.67 -4.04
CA HIS A 161 -28.29 -9.98 -3.69
C HIS A 161 -28.63 -10.07 -2.18
N PRO A 162 -29.86 -10.46 -1.79
CA PRO A 162 -30.35 -10.36 -0.41
C PRO A 162 -29.60 -11.27 0.59
N GLN A 163 -28.91 -12.30 0.10
CA GLN A 163 -28.12 -13.20 0.94
C GLN A 163 -26.64 -12.82 1.01
N VAL A 164 -26.21 -11.84 0.22
CA VAL A 164 -24.83 -11.35 0.25
C VAL A 164 -24.72 -10.23 1.28
N ARG A 165 -23.64 -10.26 2.05
CA ARG A 165 -23.33 -9.31 3.10
C ARG A 165 -21.89 -8.87 2.89
N LEU A 166 -21.67 -7.79 2.13
CA LEU A 166 -20.31 -7.27 1.92
C LEU A 166 -19.75 -6.62 3.19
N ASP A 167 -20.62 -6.06 4.04
CA ASP A 167 -20.25 -5.50 5.35
C ASP A 167 -19.57 -6.52 6.26
N ILE A 168 -19.94 -7.79 6.10
CA ILE A 168 -19.38 -8.93 6.80
C ILE A 168 -17.95 -9.24 6.33
N LEU A 169 -17.69 -9.11 5.02
CA LEU A 169 -16.36 -9.24 4.39
C LEU A 169 -15.52 -7.98 4.58
N TRP A 170 -16.11 -6.89 5.08
CA TRP A 170 -15.40 -5.67 5.36
C TRP A 170 -14.52 -5.75 6.60
N LEU A 171 -14.99 -6.47 7.61
CA LEU A 171 -14.36 -6.52 8.92
C LEU A 171 -13.15 -7.44 8.92
N GLU A 172 -12.01 -6.89 9.32
CA GLU A 172 -10.81 -7.65 9.62
C GLU A 172 -11.14 -8.74 10.65
N GLY A 173 -10.73 -9.97 10.35
CA GLY A 173 -10.52 -10.96 11.39
C GLY A 173 -11.73 -11.22 12.31
N ARG A 174 -12.91 -11.53 11.76
CA ARG A 174 -14.05 -12.14 12.50
C ARG A 174 -13.62 -13.17 13.58
N LYS A 175 -13.53 -12.73 14.84
CA LYS A 175 -13.19 -13.59 16.01
C LYS A 175 -11.87 -14.37 15.90
N PHE A 176 -10.95 -13.99 15.01
CA PHE A 176 -9.66 -14.69 14.90
C PHE A 176 -8.79 -14.29 16.10
N ALA A 177 -8.22 -15.27 16.79
CA ALA A 177 -7.28 -15.04 17.90
C ALA A 177 -5.87 -14.67 17.41
N PHE A 178 -5.66 -14.58 16.09
CA PHE A 178 -4.37 -14.31 15.47
C PHE A 178 -4.55 -13.32 14.32
N ASP A 179 -3.60 -12.40 14.19
CA ASP A 179 -3.44 -11.49 13.05
C ASP A 179 -3.12 -12.34 11.81
N VAL A 180 -4.14 -12.58 10.99
CA VAL A 180 -4.01 -13.41 9.79
C VAL A 180 -3.61 -12.58 8.56
N GLY A 181 -3.05 -11.38 8.77
CA GLY A 181 -2.25 -10.67 7.78
C GLY A 181 -2.98 -10.36 6.47
N GLY A 182 -4.08 -9.61 6.52
CA GLY A 182 -4.59 -8.99 5.29
C GLY A 182 -5.99 -9.40 4.81
N TYR A 183 -6.89 -9.87 5.68
CA TYR A 183 -8.28 -10.17 5.29
C TYR A 183 -9.21 -8.98 5.33
N GLY A 184 -10.16 -8.98 4.41
CA GLY A 184 -11.22 -8.01 4.34
C GLY A 184 -10.83 -6.72 3.62
N LEU A 185 -11.84 -5.96 3.25
CA LEU A 185 -11.66 -4.67 2.59
C LEU A 185 -11.02 -3.60 3.50
N CYS A 186 -10.98 -3.80 4.83
CA CYS A 186 -10.27 -2.90 5.75
C CYS A 186 -8.79 -2.74 5.39
N GLU A 187 -8.08 -3.82 5.06
CA GLU A 187 -6.65 -3.79 4.74
C GLU A 187 -6.33 -3.05 3.45
N LEU A 188 -7.21 -3.19 2.45
CA LEU A 188 -7.17 -2.37 1.23
C LEU A 188 -7.35 -0.88 1.56
N LYS A 189 -8.34 -0.54 2.38
CA LYS A 189 -8.61 0.84 2.82
C LYS A 189 -7.44 1.40 3.62
N GLU A 190 -6.92 0.65 4.57
CA GLU A 190 -5.86 1.07 5.48
C GLU A 190 -4.55 1.26 4.76
N SER A 191 -4.15 0.33 3.87
CA SER A 191 -2.95 0.49 3.04
C SER A 191 -3.04 1.73 2.15
N ALA A 192 -4.18 1.94 1.48
CA ALA A 192 -4.40 3.13 0.66
C ALA A 192 -4.38 4.42 1.49
N LEU A 193 -5.09 4.44 2.62
CA LEU A 193 -5.18 5.61 3.50
C LEU A 193 -3.84 5.95 4.15
N LEU A 194 -3.13 4.94 4.65
CA LEU A 194 -1.83 5.09 5.31
C LEU A 194 -0.81 5.69 4.35
N ALA A 195 -0.66 5.10 3.16
CA ALA A 195 0.21 5.65 2.12
C ALA A 195 -0.20 7.07 1.71
N TYR A 196 -1.50 7.31 1.52
CA TYR A 196 -2.03 8.61 1.11
C TYR A 196 -1.76 9.71 2.13
N ILE A 197 -2.09 9.49 3.42
CA ILE A 197 -1.86 10.47 4.48
C ILE A 197 -0.36 10.70 4.69
N CYS A 198 0.42 9.62 4.80
CA CYS A 198 1.84 9.67 5.11
C CYS A 198 2.61 10.50 4.07
N LEU A 199 2.45 10.19 2.78
CA LEU A 199 3.15 10.88 1.71
C LEU A 199 2.69 12.34 1.55
N ASN A 200 1.39 12.64 1.71
CA ASN A 200 0.91 14.03 1.66
C ASN A 200 1.44 14.86 2.85
N VAL A 201 1.53 14.28 4.04
CA VAL A 201 2.10 14.97 5.22
C VAL A 201 3.59 15.23 5.04
N PHE A 202 4.36 14.25 4.58
CA PHE A 202 5.79 14.45 4.33
C PHE A 202 6.06 15.40 3.17
N TYR A 203 5.21 15.41 2.14
CA TYR A 203 5.30 16.37 1.04
C TYR A 203 5.27 17.83 1.55
N LEU A 204 4.52 18.11 2.62
CA LEU A 204 4.47 19.44 3.27
C LEU A 204 5.63 19.74 4.21
N LYS A 205 6.62 18.86 4.30
CA LYS A 205 7.85 19.05 5.09
C LYS A 205 9.08 18.96 4.18
N PRO A 206 9.25 19.91 3.24
CA PRO A 206 10.32 19.88 2.24
C PRO A 206 11.71 19.84 2.87
N GLU A 207 11.89 20.35 4.09
CA GLU A 207 13.14 20.23 4.84
C GLU A 207 13.58 18.77 5.11
N LEU A 208 12.69 17.79 4.93
CA LEU A 208 12.95 16.37 5.16
C LEU A 208 13.31 15.59 3.89
N TYR A 209 13.03 16.11 2.69
CA TYR A 209 13.31 15.41 1.42
C TYR A 209 14.09 16.26 0.40
N ASP A 210 13.96 17.59 0.42
CA ASP A 210 14.68 18.50 -0.48
C ASP A 210 16.00 18.97 0.17
N PRO A 211 17.17 18.65 -0.41
CA PRO A 211 18.48 19.06 0.12
C PRO A 211 18.66 20.58 0.26
N THR A 212 18.05 21.36 -0.63
CA THR A 212 18.11 22.83 -0.61
C THR A 212 17.33 23.37 0.58
N MET A 213 16.12 22.87 0.79
CA MET A 213 15.27 23.29 1.91
C MET A 213 15.82 22.83 3.25
N ARG A 214 16.41 21.62 3.29
CA ARG A 214 17.13 21.11 4.46
C ARG A 214 18.29 22.02 4.84
N SER A 215 19.13 22.39 3.88
CA SER A 215 20.26 23.30 4.10
C SER A 215 19.81 24.65 4.64
N ARG A 216 18.74 25.24 4.08
CA ARG A 216 18.15 26.50 4.57
C ARG A 216 17.67 26.39 6.02
N MET A 217 16.96 25.31 6.36
CA MET A 217 16.51 25.05 7.73
C MET A 217 17.70 24.91 8.71
N LEU A 218 18.74 24.16 8.33
CA LEU A 218 19.92 23.95 9.17
C LEU A 218 20.70 25.26 9.41
N ASN A 219 20.86 26.08 8.37
CA ASN A 219 21.47 27.41 8.49
C ASN A 219 20.67 28.33 9.42
N ALA A 220 19.34 28.32 9.31
CA ALA A 220 18.48 29.09 10.23
C ALA A 220 18.56 28.58 11.68
N LYS A 221 18.78 27.27 11.89
CA LYS A 221 18.98 26.68 13.22
C LYS A 221 20.34 27.03 13.82
N SER A 222 21.42 26.97 13.04
CA SER A 222 22.78 27.29 13.53
C SER A 222 22.89 28.75 13.96
N GLN A 223 22.21 29.67 13.27
CA GLN A 223 22.14 31.08 13.67
C GLN A 223 21.44 31.32 15.02
N ARG A 224 20.55 30.41 15.45
CA ARG A 224 19.78 30.54 16.71
C ARG A 224 20.54 30.07 17.97
N LYS A 225 21.83 29.75 17.86
CA LYS A 225 22.79 29.45 18.96
C LYS A 225 22.44 28.36 20.00
N ASN A 226 21.28 27.70 19.91
CA ASN A 226 20.81 26.82 21.00
C ASN A 226 21.07 25.31 20.82
N GLN A 227 21.73 24.85 19.75
CA GLN A 227 22.11 23.44 19.57
C GLN A 227 23.09 23.27 18.40
N THR A 228 24.08 22.38 18.55
CA THR A 228 24.88 21.89 17.41
C THR A 228 23.95 21.10 16.48
N PRO A 229 23.82 21.48 15.20
CA PRO A 229 22.97 20.75 14.27
C PRO A 229 23.47 19.31 14.10
N LEU A 230 22.57 18.33 14.19
CA LEU A 230 22.86 16.96 13.79
C LEU A 230 23.25 16.89 12.30
N PRO A 231 23.96 15.83 11.85
CA PRO A 231 24.31 15.65 10.45
C PRO A 231 23.09 15.78 9.53
N PRO A 232 23.22 16.39 8.32
CA PRO A 232 22.08 16.61 7.42
C PRO A 232 21.24 15.35 7.16
N ASP A 233 21.89 14.20 7.02
CA ASP A 233 21.23 12.92 6.72
C ASP A 233 20.29 12.44 7.83
N THR A 234 20.44 12.98 9.06
CA THR A 234 19.49 12.71 10.15
C THR A 234 18.10 13.34 9.93
N TYR A 235 17.99 14.29 8.99
CA TYR A 235 16.76 14.96 8.58
C TYR A 235 16.22 14.37 7.28
N ASP A 236 16.17 13.05 7.21
CA ASP A 236 15.56 12.30 6.12
C ASP A 236 14.24 11.69 6.59
N TYR A 237 13.14 11.98 5.88
CA TYR A 237 11.83 11.43 6.21
C TYR A 237 11.81 9.89 6.16
N ARG A 238 12.69 9.26 5.38
CA ARG A 238 12.78 7.80 5.22
C ARG A 238 13.30 7.10 6.48
N LEU A 239 13.94 7.86 7.37
CA LEU A 239 14.34 7.41 8.70
C LEU A 239 13.21 7.50 9.73
N THR A 240 12.03 8.00 9.37
CA THR A 240 10.91 8.10 10.32
C THR A 240 10.19 6.79 10.49
N ALA A 241 9.76 6.50 11.72
CA ALA A 241 8.92 5.33 11.99
C ALA A 241 7.63 5.34 11.16
N ALA A 242 7.00 6.51 10.98
CA ALA A 242 5.80 6.65 10.17
C ALA A 242 6.02 6.21 8.71
N TYR A 243 7.09 6.66 8.06
CA TYR A 243 7.38 6.25 6.67
C TYR A 243 7.72 4.77 6.58
N GLN A 244 8.59 4.28 7.47
CA GLN A 244 9.04 2.88 7.44
C GLN A 244 7.88 1.92 7.70
N GLN A 245 7.02 2.22 8.68
CA GLN A 245 5.82 1.43 8.94
C GLN A 245 4.85 1.50 7.76
N THR A 246 4.65 2.68 7.16
CA THR A 246 3.82 2.82 5.94
C THR A 246 4.33 1.92 4.82
N LEU A 247 5.63 1.97 4.53
CA LEU A 247 6.25 1.17 3.49
C LEU A 247 6.05 -0.32 3.75
N VAL A 248 6.40 -0.79 4.96
CA VAL A 248 6.32 -2.21 5.32
C VAL A 248 4.87 -2.69 5.34
N SER A 249 3.93 -1.95 5.93
CA SER A 249 2.51 -2.35 5.95
C SER A 249 1.93 -2.46 4.54
N CYS A 250 2.21 -1.47 3.67
CA CYS A 250 1.67 -1.44 2.32
C CYS A 250 2.32 -2.45 1.36
N THR A 251 3.54 -2.91 1.63
CA THR A 251 4.32 -3.73 0.67
C THR A 251 4.74 -5.10 1.20
N GLY A 252 4.63 -5.35 2.51
CA GLY A 252 5.04 -6.60 3.13
C GLY A 252 4.18 -7.79 2.72
N THR A 253 4.70 -9.01 2.86
CA THR A 253 4.04 -10.24 2.40
C THR A 253 3.18 -10.94 3.43
N GLY A 254 3.16 -10.48 4.68
CA GLY A 254 2.33 -11.07 5.73
C GLY A 254 2.72 -12.52 6.09
N TYR A 255 2.11 -13.03 7.15
CA TYR A 255 2.20 -14.42 7.62
C TYR A 255 0.82 -14.76 8.21
N PRO A 256 0.22 -15.96 8.02
CA PRO A 256 0.76 -17.19 7.42
C PRO A 256 0.39 -17.46 5.94
N TYR A 257 -0.45 -16.64 5.31
CA TYR A 257 -0.90 -16.87 3.92
C TYR A 257 -0.22 -15.88 2.96
N ALA A 258 1.04 -16.16 2.62
CA ALA A 258 1.89 -15.26 1.86
C ALA A 258 1.30 -14.90 0.46
N HIS A 259 0.53 -15.81 -0.13
CA HIS A 259 -0.09 -15.67 -1.45
C HIS A 259 -1.34 -14.78 -1.50
N TYR A 260 -1.76 -14.18 -0.39
CA TYR A 260 -2.89 -13.24 -0.34
C TYR A 260 -2.39 -11.79 -0.11
N GLY A 261 -3.00 -10.83 -0.80
CA GLY A 261 -2.66 -9.42 -0.71
C GLY A 261 -2.66 -8.69 -2.05
N ALA A 262 -3.68 -8.89 -2.90
CA ALA A 262 -3.80 -8.21 -4.19
C ALA A 262 -3.66 -6.67 -4.05
N HIS A 263 -4.18 -6.12 -2.95
CA HIS A 263 -4.11 -4.71 -2.62
C HIS A 263 -2.69 -4.17 -2.44
N LYS A 264 -1.72 -5.02 -2.10
CA LYS A 264 -0.31 -4.66 -1.90
C LYS A 264 0.48 -4.61 -3.21
N ILE A 265 0.01 -5.26 -4.29
CA ILE A 265 0.70 -5.29 -5.59
C ILE A 265 0.96 -3.86 -6.12
N PRO A 266 -0.04 -2.96 -6.20
CA PRO A 266 0.17 -1.61 -6.73
C PRO A 266 1.08 -0.76 -5.84
N HIS A 267 1.07 -1.00 -4.52
CA HIS A 267 1.98 -0.37 -3.58
C HIS A 267 3.43 -0.84 -3.81
N ARG A 268 3.65 -2.16 -3.93
CA ARG A 268 4.94 -2.77 -4.27
C ARG A 268 5.50 -2.23 -5.58
N GLU A 269 4.65 -2.16 -6.61
CA GLU A 269 5.01 -1.59 -7.91
C GLU A 269 5.36 -0.11 -7.81
N PHE A 270 4.63 0.69 -7.03
CA PHE A 270 4.95 2.09 -6.84
C PHE A 270 6.31 2.24 -6.14
N PHE A 271 6.46 1.68 -4.94
CA PHE A 271 7.67 1.81 -4.15
C PHE A 271 8.89 1.06 -4.73
N GLY A 272 8.67 0.15 -5.69
CA GLY A 272 9.71 -0.70 -6.24
C GLY A 272 10.23 -1.73 -5.25
N VAL A 273 9.32 -2.23 -4.41
CA VAL A 273 9.57 -3.24 -3.37
C VAL A 273 9.05 -4.58 -3.89
N PRO A 274 9.94 -5.53 -4.26
CA PRO A 274 9.53 -6.86 -4.65
C PRO A 274 8.78 -7.59 -3.53
N TYR A 275 7.98 -8.55 -3.94
CA TYR A 275 7.40 -9.51 -3.02
C TYR A 275 8.51 -10.21 -2.21
N GLY A 276 8.28 -10.36 -0.90
CA GLY A 276 9.20 -10.99 0.05
C GLY A 276 10.30 -10.08 0.59
N THR A 277 10.43 -8.84 0.12
CA THR A 277 11.44 -7.90 0.64
C THR A 277 11.21 -7.58 2.12
N TYR A 278 9.95 -7.41 2.51
CA TYR A 278 9.54 -7.22 3.89
C TYR A 278 8.55 -8.31 4.27
N THR A 279 8.91 -9.16 5.22
CA THR A 279 8.09 -10.28 5.71
C THR A 279 7.55 -10.03 7.11
N SER A 280 8.10 -9.03 7.81
CA SER A 280 7.75 -8.75 9.20
C SER A 280 6.30 -8.31 9.32
N GLN A 281 5.61 -8.80 10.34
CA GLN A 281 4.36 -8.20 10.82
C GLN A 281 4.73 -6.92 11.58
N PRO A 282 4.47 -5.71 11.06
CA PRO A 282 4.44 -4.53 11.91
C PRO A 282 3.17 -4.65 12.77
N HIS A 283 3.26 -5.31 13.93
CA HIS A 283 2.16 -5.29 14.88
C HIS A 283 1.82 -3.84 15.21
N TRP A 284 0.66 -3.38 14.73
CA TRP A 284 0.20 -2.01 14.88
C TRP A 284 -0.17 -1.71 16.35
N TYR A 285 -0.52 -2.75 17.13
CA TYR A 285 -0.86 -2.68 18.56
C TYR A 285 -0.36 -3.92 19.31
N THR A 286 0.88 -3.93 19.78
CA THR A 286 1.28 -4.85 20.87
C THR A 286 1.81 -4.04 22.05
N LEU A 287 0.85 -3.62 22.88
CA LEU A 287 1.07 -3.14 24.25
C LEU A 287 1.30 -4.31 25.23
N THR A 288 1.75 -5.48 24.77
CA THR A 288 2.06 -6.60 25.67
C THR A 288 3.47 -6.39 26.24
N PRO A 289 3.63 -6.16 27.55
CA PRO A 289 4.92 -5.74 28.13
C PRO A 289 6.00 -6.82 28.17
N TYR A 290 5.72 -8.06 27.74
CA TYR A 290 6.44 -9.21 28.27
C TYR A 290 7.37 -9.99 27.33
N THR A 291 7.39 -9.82 26.01
CA THR A 291 8.23 -10.71 25.18
C THR A 291 8.66 -10.23 23.78
N ILE A 292 8.28 -9.04 23.31
CA ILE A 292 8.56 -8.65 21.92
C ILE A 292 9.63 -7.54 21.88
N PRO A 293 10.68 -7.67 21.04
CA PRO A 293 11.70 -6.64 20.90
C PRO A 293 11.07 -5.29 20.48
N PRO A 294 11.63 -4.16 20.95
CA PRO A 294 11.13 -2.84 20.58
C PRO A 294 11.11 -2.67 19.05
N SER A 295 10.02 -2.11 18.53
CA SER A 295 9.83 -1.90 17.08
C SER A 295 11.08 -1.28 16.44
N PRO A 296 11.59 -1.85 15.32
CA PRO A 296 12.79 -1.34 14.64
C PRO A 296 12.53 -0.02 13.88
N PHE A 297 11.26 0.36 13.72
CA PHE A 297 10.88 1.54 12.96
C PHE A 297 11.38 2.83 13.62
N GLY A 298 11.97 3.70 12.82
CA GLY A 298 12.56 4.95 13.24
C GLY A 298 13.90 4.82 13.97
N LYS A 299 14.44 3.61 14.09
CA LYS A 299 15.74 3.30 14.72
C LYS A 299 16.75 2.71 13.74
N SER A 300 16.27 2.08 12.67
CA SER A 300 17.10 1.42 11.66
C SER A 300 16.93 2.05 10.29
N THR A 301 17.79 1.70 9.34
CA THR A 301 17.61 2.08 7.92
C THR A 301 16.61 1.16 7.23
N LEU A 302 16.10 1.54 6.06
CA LEU A 302 15.22 0.67 5.26
C LEU A 302 15.90 -0.66 4.88
N ARG A 303 17.22 -0.63 4.69
CA ARG A 303 18.02 -1.81 4.36
C ARG A 303 18.07 -2.82 5.51
N ASP A 304 18.11 -2.33 6.74
CA ASP A 304 18.13 -3.18 7.93
C ASP A 304 16.77 -3.85 8.19
N LEU A 305 15.69 -3.35 7.56
CA LEU A 305 14.34 -3.91 7.66
C LEU A 305 14.08 -5.03 6.64
N VAL A 306 14.95 -5.21 5.65
CA VAL A 306 14.81 -6.25 4.62
C VAL A 306 14.91 -7.63 5.26
N ASP A 307 14.01 -8.55 4.85
CA ASP A 307 14.03 -9.92 5.34
C ASP A 307 15.37 -10.61 5.02
N LYS A 308 15.91 -11.35 5.99
CA LYS A 308 17.23 -12.00 5.85
C LYS A 308 17.25 -13.11 4.80
N ASN A 309 16.10 -13.73 4.54
CA ASN A 309 15.90 -14.75 3.53
C ASN A 309 15.53 -14.15 2.17
N PHE A 310 15.40 -12.82 2.05
CA PHE A 310 15.12 -12.19 0.77
C PHE A 310 16.29 -12.45 -0.21
N PRO A 311 16.04 -13.13 -1.35
CA PRO A 311 17.10 -13.70 -2.17
C PRO A 311 17.88 -12.64 -2.97
N TYR A 312 17.30 -11.45 -3.18
CA TYR A 312 17.90 -10.43 -4.03
C TYR A 312 18.72 -9.42 -3.24
N LYS A 313 20.02 -9.36 -3.52
CA LYS A 313 20.91 -8.31 -2.97
C LYS A 313 20.73 -6.96 -3.65
N TYR A 314 20.24 -6.95 -4.89
CA TYR A 314 20.05 -5.77 -5.69
C TYR A 314 18.78 -5.91 -6.52
N ILE A 315 18.03 -4.82 -6.63
CA ILE A 315 16.78 -4.76 -7.40
C ILE A 315 17.00 -3.71 -8.50
N PRO A 316 16.91 -4.08 -9.78
CA PRO A 316 17.21 -3.14 -10.85
C PRO A 316 16.09 -2.14 -11.08
N SER A 317 16.45 -0.92 -11.50
CA SER A 317 15.55 0.04 -12.13
C SER A 317 15.56 -0.09 -13.65
N LYS A 318 14.62 0.59 -14.31
CA LYS A 318 14.60 0.69 -15.78
C LYS A 318 15.86 1.37 -16.34
N ALA A 319 16.47 2.29 -15.58
CA ALA A 319 17.71 2.94 -16.00
C ALA A 319 18.89 1.96 -15.94
N ASP A 320 18.91 1.10 -14.93
CA ASP A 320 19.99 0.13 -14.74
C ASP A 320 20.03 -0.90 -15.87
N VAL A 321 18.87 -1.34 -16.38
CA VAL A 321 18.80 -2.22 -17.56
C VAL A 321 19.55 -1.62 -18.74
N ARG A 322 19.31 -0.33 -19.04
CA ARG A 322 19.98 0.36 -20.16
C ARG A 322 21.49 0.48 -19.91
N LEU A 323 21.88 0.80 -18.68
CA LEU A 323 23.28 0.91 -18.29
C LEU A 323 23.99 -0.43 -18.42
N VAL A 324 23.42 -1.52 -17.91
CA VAL A 324 24.01 -2.86 -17.98
C VAL A 324 24.13 -3.34 -19.42
N ILE A 325 23.11 -3.12 -20.27
CA ILE A 325 23.22 -3.42 -21.71
C ILE A 325 24.37 -2.65 -22.34
N SER A 326 24.48 -1.35 -22.05
CA SER A 326 25.59 -0.52 -22.56
C SER A 326 26.94 -1.05 -22.10
N LEU A 327 27.08 -1.41 -20.81
CA LEU A 327 28.32 -1.97 -20.26
C LEU A 327 28.69 -3.29 -20.93
N LEU A 328 27.74 -4.22 -21.08
CA LEU A 328 27.97 -5.50 -21.75
C LEU A 328 28.37 -5.30 -23.22
N ARG A 329 27.75 -4.34 -23.92
CA ARG A 329 28.12 -3.96 -25.29
C ARG A 329 29.54 -3.39 -25.37
N THR A 330 29.95 -2.53 -24.43
CA THR A 330 31.34 -2.03 -24.39
C THR A 330 32.36 -3.14 -24.13
N ARG A 331 31.94 -4.28 -23.58
CA ARG A 331 32.75 -5.49 -23.42
C ARG A 331 32.69 -6.44 -24.62
N GLY A 332 32.09 -6.01 -25.74
CA GLY A 332 32.04 -6.78 -26.97
C GLY A 332 30.86 -7.75 -27.08
N LEU A 333 29.91 -7.75 -26.15
CA LEU A 333 28.73 -8.59 -26.27
C LEU A 333 27.68 -7.97 -27.21
N PRO A 334 27.13 -8.73 -28.17
CA PRO A 334 25.97 -8.32 -28.94
C PRO A 334 24.74 -8.17 -28.03
N THR A 335 23.75 -7.40 -28.50
CA THR A 335 22.59 -7.01 -27.67
C THR A 335 21.76 -8.23 -27.26
N GLU A 336 21.67 -9.23 -28.13
CA GLU A 336 20.95 -10.47 -27.94
C GLU A 336 21.51 -11.27 -26.76
N LEU A 337 22.84 -11.39 -26.67
CA LEU A 337 23.50 -12.06 -25.53
C LEU A 337 23.39 -11.24 -24.25
N ALA A 338 23.44 -9.91 -24.35
CA ALA A 338 23.21 -9.05 -23.18
C ALA A 338 21.79 -9.23 -22.62
N LEU A 339 20.77 -9.32 -23.48
CA LEU A 339 19.39 -9.59 -23.06
C LEU A 339 19.24 -10.99 -22.46
N GLN A 340 19.87 -12.02 -23.02
CA GLN A 340 19.87 -13.37 -22.44
C GLN A 340 20.54 -13.40 -21.05
N ILE A 341 21.64 -12.67 -20.85
CA ILE A 341 22.29 -12.56 -19.53
C ILE A 341 21.36 -11.89 -18.52
N LEU A 342 20.66 -10.82 -18.92
CA LEU A 342 19.70 -10.15 -18.05
C LEU A 342 18.53 -11.08 -17.68
N ASP A 343 18.04 -11.86 -18.63
CA ASP A 343 16.96 -12.83 -18.41
C ASP A 343 17.39 -13.96 -17.46
N LEU A 344 18.56 -14.58 -17.72
CA LEU A 344 19.16 -15.61 -16.85
C LEU A 344 19.43 -15.10 -15.43
N ALA A 345 19.79 -13.83 -15.28
CA ALA A 345 20.00 -13.19 -13.99
C ALA A 345 18.71 -12.74 -13.31
N ALA A 346 17.55 -12.97 -13.93
CA ALA A 346 16.25 -12.43 -13.51
C ALA A 346 16.31 -10.92 -13.24
N TYR A 347 17.08 -10.17 -14.05
CA TYR A 347 17.34 -8.74 -13.92
C TYR A 347 16.15 -7.91 -14.42
N VAL A 348 14.99 -8.14 -13.82
CA VAL A 348 13.72 -7.51 -14.20
C VAL A 348 13.57 -6.20 -13.44
N PRO A 349 13.47 -5.04 -14.12
CA PRO A 349 13.33 -3.77 -13.43
C PRO A 349 12.04 -3.74 -12.61
N ARG A 350 12.15 -3.39 -11.32
CA ARG A 350 11.01 -3.27 -10.41
C ARG A 350 10.85 -1.82 -9.97
N GLY A 351 9.60 -1.39 -9.85
CA GLY A 351 9.27 -0.03 -9.42
C GLY A 351 8.84 0.89 -10.54
N ARG A 352 8.00 1.86 -10.20
CA ARG A 352 7.58 2.96 -11.09
C ARG A 352 8.41 4.22 -10.87
N LEU A 353 9.04 4.38 -9.70
CA LEU A 353 9.88 5.53 -9.37
C LEU A 353 11.15 5.55 -10.21
N ARG A 354 11.53 6.75 -10.67
CA ARG A 354 12.79 7.01 -11.37
C ARG A 354 13.96 7.04 -10.39
N ILE A 355 13.82 7.79 -9.29
CA ILE A 355 14.76 7.72 -8.16
C ILE A 355 14.23 6.70 -7.17
N ARG A 356 14.96 5.59 -7.00
CA ARG A 356 14.52 4.48 -6.14
C ARG A 356 14.47 4.92 -4.68
N GLU A 357 13.54 4.30 -3.94
CA GLU A 357 13.38 4.48 -2.49
C GLU A 357 13.11 5.92 -2.02
N ASP A 358 12.89 6.87 -2.94
CA ASP A 358 12.59 8.26 -2.61
C ASP A 358 11.34 8.78 -3.35
N PRO A 359 10.13 8.37 -2.92
CA PRO A 359 8.87 8.85 -3.51
C PRO A 359 8.74 10.38 -3.62
N LEU A 360 9.38 11.14 -2.73
CA LEU A 360 9.26 12.59 -2.66
C LEU A 360 10.34 13.33 -3.47
N HIS A 361 11.25 12.60 -4.14
CA HIS A 361 12.22 13.21 -5.04
C HIS A 361 11.52 13.99 -6.17
N ALA A 362 12.09 15.13 -6.58
CA ALA A 362 11.49 16.00 -7.60
C ALA A 362 11.23 15.27 -8.93
N GLU A 363 12.17 14.40 -9.35
CA GLU A 363 12.02 13.57 -10.56
C GLU A 363 10.91 12.50 -10.48
N ASN A 364 10.40 12.22 -9.29
CA ASN A 364 9.31 11.27 -9.06
C ASN A 364 7.93 11.95 -8.94
N ALA A 365 7.86 13.27 -9.06
CA ALA A 365 6.64 14.04 -8.79
C ALA A 365 5.41 13.58 -9.61
N ASP A 366 5.60 13.22 -10.88
CA ASP A 366 4.52 12.76 -11.75
C ASP A 366 3.99 11.39 -11.33
N GLU A 367 4.88 10.45 -11.02
CA GLU A 367 4.48 9.11 -10.54
C GLU A 367 3.88 9.18 -9.14
N LEU A 368 4.40 10.03 -8.25
CA LEU A 368 3.81 10.31 -6.94
C LEU A 368 2.38 10.85 -7.09
N LYS A 369 2.15 11.80 -8.01
CA LYS A 369 0.81 12.36 -8.26
C LYS A 369 -0.17 11.29 -8.73
N LYS A 370 0.24 10.43 -9.68
CA LYS A 370 -0.58 9.30 -10.15
C LYS A 370 -0.90 8.34 -9.01
N TYR A 371 0.09 8.01 -8.19
CA TYR A 371 -0.08 7.10 -7.06
C TYR A 371 -1.00 7.66 -5.97
N LEU A 372 -0.88 8.94 -5.62
CA LEU A 372 -1.79 9.57 -4.66
C LEU A 372 -3.23 9.63 -5.20
N GLY A 373 -3.40 9.91 -6.50
CA GLY A 373 -4.71 9.81 -7.16
C GLY A 373 -5.27 8.39 -7.13
N TYR A 374 -4.39 7.39 -7.30
CA TYR A 374 -4.74 5.98 -7.19
C TYR A 374 -5.19 5.58 -5.78
N CYS A 375 -4.46 5.96 -4.74
CA CYS A 375 -4.89 5.71 -3.36
C CYS A 375 -6.23 6.40 -3.06
N TRP A 376 -6.42 7.64 -3.55
CA TRP A 376 -7.66 8.37 -3.39
C TRP A 376 -8.85 7.67 -4.06
N ILE A 377 -8.72 7.21 -5.31
CA ILE A 377 -9.83 6.53 -6.00
C ILE A 377 -10.19 5.21 -5.34
N ILE A 378 -9.24 4.49 -4.73
CA ILE A 378 -9.56 3.30 -3.92
C ILE A 378 -10.45 3.69 -2.74
N LEU A 379 -10.08 4.73 -1.98
CA LEU A 379 -10.88 5.17 -0.84
C LEU A 379 -12.29 5.57 -1.27
N VAL A 380 -12.42 6.28 -2.40
CA VAL A 380 -13.71 6.65 -2.98
C VAL A 380 -14.55 5.42 -3.34
N ARG A 381 -13.94 4.43 -3.99
CA ARG A 381 -14.64 3.18 -4.38
C ARG A 381 -15.10 2.37 -3.19
N ILE A 382 -14.32 2.35 -2.12
CA ILE A 382 -14.71 1.67 -0.88
C ILE A 382 -15.89 2.40 -0.23
N ASP A 383 -15.87 3.74 -0.17
CA ASP A 383 -16.97 4.53 0.41
C ASP A 383 -18.28 4.47 -0.40
N MET A 384 -18.22 4.06 -1.68
CA MET A 384 -19.41 3.81 -2.51
C MET A 384 -20.12 2.48 -2.20
N LEU A 385 -19.40 1.49 -1.67
CA LEU A 385 -19.94 0.17 -1.28
C LEU A 385 -20.56 0.25 0.11
#